data_AF-A0A959UXF3-F1
#
_entry.id   AF-A0A959UXF3-F1
#
_cell.length_a   1.000
_cell.length_b   1.000
_cell.length_c   1.000
_cell.angle_alpha   90.00
_cell.angle_beta   90.00
_cell.angle_gamma   90.00
#
_symmetry.space_group_name_H-M   'P 1'
#
loop_
_entity.id
_entity.type
_entity.pdbx_description
1 polymer ?
#
loop_
_entity_poly.entity_id
_entity_poly.type
_entity_poly.pdbx_seq_one_letter_code
_entity_poly.pdbx_strand_id
1 'polypeptide(L)'
;MMRTPILATLLLLFATASQAQPLKRLGCRFYHGEKPPKARPLTDGQLKSIQETIARSDTFDIQHYDIRIDVTDYSGKSITASTRVVFTPRMTGQDFIRFDLYQLTVDSVTHSSGPLVFTHDGEYLKVDLPSVQVAVSDTLTVHYHGDPYREPNWGG
;
A
#
# COMPACT_ATOMS: atom_id res chain seq x y z
N MET A 1 -27.82 62.53 -12.11
CA MET A 1 -28.35 61.55 -11.13
C MET A 1 -28.39 60.18 -11.80
N MET A 2 -27.38 59.34 -11.55
CA MET A 2 -27.44 57.91 -11.90
C MET A 2 -26.62 57.16 -10.83
N ARG A 3 -27.30 56.27 -10.11
CA ARG A 3 -26.83 55.59 -8.91
C ARG A 3 -25.91 54.44 -9.30
N THR A 4 -24.74 54.37 -8.68
CA THR A 4 -23.74 53.30 -8.74
C THR A 4 -24.24 52.03 -8.04
N PRO A 5 -24.25 50.85 -8.72
CA PRO A 5 -24.38 49.57 -8.03
C PRO A 5 -23.42 48.53 -8.63
N ILE A 6 -22.11 48.69 -8.42
CA ILE A 6 -21.13 47.67 -8.86
C ILE A 6 -20.20 47.25 -7.71
N LEU A 7 -20.10 48.04 -6.63
CA LEU A 7 -19.18 47.75 -5.53
C LEU A 7 -19.73 46.78 -4.47
N ALA A 8 -21.05 46.50 -4.46
CA ALA A 8 -21.66 45.63 -3.46
C ALA A 8 -21.60 44.14 -3.81
N THR A 9 -21.39 43.78 -5.08
CA THR A 9 -21.41 42.38 -5.53
C THR A 9 -20.04 41.69 -5.47
N LEU A 10 -18.96 42.46 -5.35
CA LEU A 10 -17.59 41.90 -5.31
C LEU A 10 -17.15 41.46 -3.91
N LEU A 11 -17.88 41.83 -2.86
CA LEU A 11 -17.55 41.45 -1.47
C LEU A 11 -18.23 40.15 -1.00
N LEU A 12 -19.16 39.59 -1.78
CA LEU A 12 -19.92 38.38 -1.42
C LEU A 12 -19.36 37.07 -2.00
N LEU A 13 -18.34 37.14 -2.86
CA LEU A 13 -17.71 35.95 -3.47
C LEU A 13 -16.40 35.51 -2.78
N PHE A 14 -15.92 36.26 -1.79
CA PHE A 14 -14.67 35.94 -1.06
C PHE A 14 -14.90 35.30 0.33
N ALA A 15 -16.14 34.91 0.66
CA ALA A 15 -16.49 34.38 1.99
C ALA A 15 -16.65 32.86 2.06
N THR A 16 -16.52 32.11 0.95
CA THR A 16 -16.29 30.65 1.05
C THR A 16 -14.80 30.37 1.23
N ALA A 17 -14.20 31.09 2.17
CA ALA A 17 -12.91 30.76 2.73
C ALA A 17 -13.05 29.43 3.48
N SER A 18 -12.14 28.51 3.16
CA SER A 18 -11.56 27.60 4.15
C SER A 18 -12.57 26.72 4.89
N GLN A 19 -12.94 25.60 4.27
CA GLN A 19 -13.20 24.38 5.04
C GLN A 19 -11.88 23.88 5.62
N ALA A 20 -11.30 24.61 6.58
CA ALA A 20 -10.37 24.02 7.52
C ALA A 20 -11.20 23.07 8.37
N GLN A 21 -11.14 21.76 8.11
CA GLN A 21 -11.73 20.80 9.03
C GLN A 21 -11.00 20.95 10.37
N PRO A 22 -11.66 21.40 11.46
CA PRO A 22 -11.04 21.28 12.75
C PRO A 22 -11.16 19.80 13.09
N LEU A 23 -10.10 19.01 12.84
CA LEU A 23 -9.95 17.74 13.52
C LEU A 23 -9.70 18.08 14.99
N LYS A 24 -10.76 18.44 15.71
CA LYS A 24 -10.78 18.51 17.17
C LYS A 24 -10.55 17.09 17.66
N ARG A 25 -9.28 16.69 17.78
CA ARG A 25 -8.89 15.55 18.61
C ARG A 25 -9.16 15.97 20.06
N LEU A 26 -10.43 15.90 20.45
CA LEU A 26 -10.85 16.07 21.84
C LEU A 26 -10.39 14.82 22.58
N GLY A 27 -9.22 14.91 23.21
CA GLY A 27 -8.77 13.91 24.17
C GLY A 27 -9.77 13.78 25.33
N CYS A 28 -9.68 12.69 26.09
CA CYS A 28 -10.61 12.38 27.20
C CYS A 28 -10.74 13.50 28.25
N ARG A 29 -9.77 14.42 28.31
CA ARG A 29 -9.78 15.62 29.17
C ARG A 29 -10.97 16.55 28.93
N PHE A 30 -11.58 16.55 27.74
CA PHE A 30 -12.70 17.45 27.43
C PHE A 30 -14.08 16.91 27.84
N TYR A 31 -14.20 15.62 28.14
CA TYR A 31 -15.45 15.01 28.56
C TYR A 31 -15.52 15.04 30.09
N HIS A 32 -15.85 16.21 30.65
CA HIS A 32 -16.08 16.38 32.08
C HIS A 32 -17.42 15.74 32.49
N GLY A 33 -17.42 14.44 32.76
CA GLY A 33 -18.59 13.70 33.24
C GLY A 33 -19.56 13.21 32.15
N GLU A 34 -19.40 13.67 30.92
CA GLU A 34 -20.10 13.13 29.75
C GLU A 34 -19.38 11.89 29.19
N LYS A 35 -20.12 10.92 28.68
CA LYS A 35 -19.50 9.79 27.99
C LYS A 35 -18.97 10.27 26.64
N PRO A 36 -17.72 9.95 26.27
CA PRO A 36 -17.22 10.29 24.94
C PRO A 36 -18.13 9.65 23.87
N PRO A 37 -18.30 10.32 22.72
CA PRO A 37 -19.04 9.74 21.61
C PRO A 37 -18.37 8.42 21.23
N LYS A 38 -19.19 7.37 21.09
CA LYS A 38 -18.69 6.09 20.60
C LYS A 38 -18.13 6.30 19.21
N ALA A 39 -16.92 5.78 18.97
CA ALA A 39 -16.35 5.75 17.64
C ALA A 39 -17.34 5.07 16.68
N ARG A 40 -17.50 5.62 15.48
CA ARG A 40 -18.31 4.99 14.44
C ARG A 40 -17.76 3.60 14.16
N PRO A 41 -18.61 2.56 14.02
CA PRO A 41 -18.13 1.26 13.56
C PRO A 41 -17.45 1.39 12.21
N LEU A 42 -16.44 0.56 11.98
CA LEU A 42 -15.75 0.49 10.70
C LEU A 42 -16.72 -0.03 9.63
N THR A 43 -16.60 0.50 8.42
CA THR A 43 -17.32 -0.07 7.27
C THR A 43 -16.67 -1.40 6.88
N ASP A 44 -17.40 -2.25 6.16
CA ASP A 44 -16.88 -3.55 5.69
C ASP A 44 -15.59 -3.39 4.86
N GLY A 45 -15.51 -2.33 4.04
CA GLY A 45 -14.31 -2.00 3.30
C GLY A 45 -13.12 -1.65 4.19
N GLN A 46 -13.34 -0.86 5.25
CA GLN A 46 -12.29 -0.52 6.21
C GLN A 46 -11.83 -1.74 7.01
N LEU A 47 -12.78 -2.60 7.41
CA LEU A 47 -12.48 -3.86 8.08
C LEU A 47 -11.63 -4.77 7.19
N LYS A 48 -12.02 -4.92 5.92
CA LYS A 48 -11.27 -5.70 4.94
C LYS A 48 -9.84 -5.18 4.78
N SER A 49 -9.64 -3.87 4.60
CA SER A 49 -8.29 -3.29 4.49
C SER A 49 -7.42 -3.60 5.71
N ILE A 50 -7.99 -3.50 6.92
CA ILE A 50 -7.28 -3.84 8.15
C ILE A 50 -6.92 -5.33 8.19
N GLN A 51 -7.86 -6.20 7.85
CA GLN A 51 -7.62 -7.65 7.81
C GLN A 51 -6.53 -8.01 6.80
N GLU A 52 -6.50 -7.38 5.63
CA GLU A 52 -5.45 -7.59 4.62
C GLU A 52 -4.07 -7.16 5.12
N THR A 53 -3.98 -6.03 5.81
CA THR A 53 -2.72 -5.58 6.43
C THR A 53 -2.23 -6.53 7.51
N ILE A 54 -3.14 -6.99 8.38
CA ILE A 54 -2.83 -7.95 9.46
C ILE A 54 -2.33 -9.27 8.87
N ALA A 55 -3.04 -9.81 7.88
CA ALA A 55 -2.71 -11.10 7.28
C ALA A 55 -1.30 -11.13 6.66
N ARG A 56 -0.83 -10.02 6.07
CA ARG A 56 0.53 -9.94 5.50
C ARG A 56 1.61 -10.02 6.58
N SER A 57 1.45 -9.27 7.67
CA SER A 57 2.47 -9.15 8.72
C SER A 57 2.47 -10.30 9.73
N ASP A 58 1.33 -10.98 9.91
CA ASP A 58 1.21 -12.04 10.92
C ASP A 58 1.61 -13.42 10.37
N THR A 59 1.63 -13.59 9.04
CA THR A 59 1.88 -14.87 8.38
C THR A 59 3.37 -15.11 8.13
N PHE A 60 4.06 -14.13 7.55
CA PHE A 60 5.48 -14.19 7.22
C PHE A 60 6.21 -13.00 7.83
N ASP A 61 7.38 -13.27 8.39
CA ASP A 61 8.33 -12.25 8.80
C ASP A 61 9.32 -12.00 7.66
N ILE A 62 9.28 -10.83 7.04
CA ILE A 62 10.23 -10.48 5.97
C ILE A 62 11.48 -9.86 6.60
N GLN A 63 12.61 -10.55 6.45
CA GLN A 63 13.87 -10.18 7.08
C GLN A 63 14.71 -9.25 6.21
N HIS A 64 14.69 -9.46 4.88
CA HIS A 64 15.56 -8.72 3.98
C HIS A 64 15.05 -8.70 2.54
N TYR A 65 15.27 -7.57 1.88
CA TYR A 65 15.13 -7.41 0.44
C TYR A 65 16.48 -7.02 -0.16
N ASP A 66 16.95 -7.81 -1.11
CA ASP A 66 18.08 -7.47 -1.98
C ASP A 66 17.51 -7.19 -3.38
N ILE A 67 17.40 -5.89 -3.71
CA ILE A 67 16.81 -5.40 -4.96
C ILE A 67 17.94 -5.00 -5.90
N ARG A 68 18.09 -5.73 -7.00
CA ARG A 68 18.92 -5.32 -8.14
C ARG A 68 18.00 -4.77 -9.21
N ILE A 69 18.20 -3.51 -9.57
CA ILE A 69 17.33 -2.79 -10.52
C ILE A 69 18.17 -2.09 -11.58
N ASP A 70 17.76 -2.25 -12.83
CA ASP A 70 18.22 -1.49 -13.98
C ASP A 70 17.16 -0.42 -14.29
N VAL A 71 17.60 0.84 -14.34
CA VAL A 71 16.80 2.04 -14.62
C VAL A 71 17.34 2.81 -15.83
N THR A 72 18.10 2.16 -16.70
CA THR A 72 18.80 2.82 -17.81
C THR A 72 17.88 3.21 -18.98
N ASP A 73 16.71 2.58 -19.11
CA ASP A 73 15.72 2.93 -20.14
C ASP A 73 14.81 4.10 -19.74
N TYR A 74 15.40 5.30 -19.68
CA TYR A 74 14.67 6.53 -19.39
C TYR A 74 13.67 6.93 -20.48
N SER A 75 13.92 6.54 -21.74
CA SER A 75 13.05 6.89 -22.87
C SER A 75 11.78 6.04 -22.85
N GLY A 76 11.91 4.74 -22.60
CA GLY A 76 10.81 3.81 -22.42
C GLY A 76 10.16 3.89 -21.03
N LYS A 77 10.80 4.59 -20.08
CA LYS A 77 10.37 4.71 -18.67
C LYS A 77 10.24 3.35 -17.98
N SER A 78 11.07 2.40 -18.40
CA SER A 78 10.98 1.02 -17.98
C SER A 78 12.09 0.68 -17.01
N ILE A 79 11.78 -0.20 -16.06
CA ILE A 79 12.76 -0.83 -15.18
C ILE A 79 12.83 -2.32 -15.48
N THR A 80 13.97 -2.92 -15.18
CA THR A 80 14.12 -4.38 -15.06
C THR A 80 14.75 -4.70 -13.73
N ALA A 81 14.19 -5.64 -12.98
CA ALA A 81 14.61 -5.90 -11.61
C ALA A 81 14.60 -7.39 -11.24
N SER A 82 15.50 -7.74 -10.32
CA SER A 82 15.47 -9.00 -9.59
C SER A 82 15.51 -8.69 -8.09
N THR A 83 14.51 -9.14 -7.36
CA THR A 83 14.39 -8.93 -5.92
C THR A 83 14.47 -10.25 -5.19
N ARG A 84 15.55 -10.46 -4.45
CA ARG A 84 15.73 -11.61 -3.55
C ARG A 84 15.15 -11.27 -2.19
N VAL A 85 14.17 -12.06 -1.76
CA VAL A 85 13.42 -11.86 -0.51
C VAL A 85 13.80 -12.94 0.48
N VAL A 86 14.32 -12.54 1.65
CA VAL A 86 14.56 -13.45 2.78
C VAL A 86 13.41 -13.32 3.75
N PHE A 87 12.77 -14.44 4.08
CA PHE A 87 11.58 -14.46 4.92
C PHE A 87 11.55 -15.67 5.86
N THR A 88 10.76 -15.61 6.92
CA THR A 88 10.49 -16.73 7.82
C THR A 88 8.99 -16.90 8.04
N PRO A 89 8.42 -18.10 7.85
CA PRO A 89 7.03 -18.36 8.19
C PRO A 89 6.81 -18.28 9.70
N ARG A 90 5.74 -17.61 10.13
CA ARG A 90 5.35 -17.47 11.55
C ARG A 90 4.28 -18.49 11.97
N MET A 91 3.65 -19.15 11.00
CA MET A 91 2.58 -20.12 11.21
C MET A 91 2.72 -21.31 10.25
N THR A 92 2.17 -22.45 10.63
CA THR A 92 2.18 -23.69 9.82
C THR A 92 1.18 -23.61 8.67
N GLY A 93 1.36 -24.47 7.66
CA GLY A 93 0.39 -24.62 6.55
C GLY A 93 0.38 -23.45 5.57
N GLN A 94 1.52 -22.78 5.42
CA GLN A 94 1.65 -21.69 4.46
C GLN A 94 2.12 -22.23 3.12
N ASP A 95 1.16 -22.39 2.20
CA ASP A 95 1.41 -22.94 0.87
C ASP A 95 1.68 -21.85 -0.17
N PHE A 96 1.56 -20.57 0.22
CA PHE A 96 1.86 -19.44 -0.65
C PHE A 96 2.30 -18.22 0.16
N ILE A 97 3.00 -17.31 -0.51
CA ILE A 97 3.30 -15.96 -0.02
C ILE A 97 2.80 -14.92 -1.02
N ARG A 98 2.30 -13.80 -0.52
CA ARG A 98 1.79 -12.69 -1.34
C ARG A 98 2.66 -11.45 -1.18
N PHE A 99 3.02 -10.82 -2.30
CA PHE A 99 3.71 -9.54 -2.35
C PHE A 99 2.83 -8.48 -3.02
N ASP A 100 2.99 -7.23 -2.59
CA ASP A 100 2.39 -6.08 -3.27
C ASP A 100 3.35 -5.67 -4.39
N LEU A 101 2.93 -5.91 -5.63
CA LEU A 101 3.71 -5.58 -6.81
C LEU A 101 2.77 -4.98 -7.84
N TYR A 102 2.65 -3.66 -7.83
CA TYR A 102 1.63 -2.97 -8.61
C TYR A 102 2.09 -2.69 -10.03
N GLN A 103 1.30 -3.14 -11.00
CA GLN A 103 1.39 -2.84 -12.44
C GLN A 103 2.78 -3.09 -13.07
N LEU A 104 3.48 -4.14 -12.63
CA LEU A 104 4.72 -4.61 -13.24
C LEU A 104 4.53 -6.05 -13.75
N THR A 105 5.25 -6.41 -14.81
CA THR A 105 5.22 -7.75 -15.40
C THR A 105 6.20 -8.65 -14.66
N VAL A 106 5.73 -9.79 -14.15
CA VAL A 106 6.59 -10.79 -13.50
C VAL A 106 6.97 -11.86 -14.52
N ASP A 107 8.26 -12.01 -14.77
CA ASP A 107 8.79 -12.99 -15.74
C ASP A 107 8.96 -14.37 -15.11
N SER A 108 9.48 -14.40 -13.88
CA SER A 108 9.72 -15.65 -13.16
C SER A 108 9.89 -15.44 -11.66
N VAL A 109 9.63 -16.50 -10.91
CA VAL A 109 10.00 -16.60 -9.51
C VAL A 109 10.86 -17.85 -9.32
N THR A 110 12.01 -17.67 -8.68
CA THR A 110 12.98 -18.76 -8.46
C THR A 110 13.21 -18.99 -6.98
N HIS A 111 13.46 -20.25 -6.66
CA HIS A 111 13.74 -20.75 -5.32
C HIS A 111 14.95 -21.70 -5.37
N SER A 112 15.54 -22.02 -4.22
CA SER A 112 16.67 -22.96 -4.13
C SER A 112 16.36 -24.34 -4.74
N SER A 113 15.09 -24.76 -4.71
CA SER A 113 14.60 -26.01 -5.28
C SER A 113 14.20 -25.93 -6.76
N GLY A 114 14.30 -24.76 -7.41
CA GLY A 114 13.89 -24.55 -8.80
C GLY A 114 12.88 -23.42 -9.00
N PRO A 115 12.26 -23.31 -10.19
CA PRO A 115 11.24 -22.31 -10.47
C PRO A 115 9.95 -22.57 -9.68
N LEU A 116 9.30 -21.49 -9.22
CA LEU A 116 8.03 -21.54 -8.51
C LEU A 116 6.87 -21.12 -9.40
N VAL A 117 5.69 -21.68 -9.13
CA VAL A 117 4.43 -21.26 -9.75
C VAL A 117 3.96 -19.97 -9.08
N PHE A 118 3.45 -19.03 -9.87
CA PHE A 118 2.91 -17.78 -9.36
C PHE A 118 1.73 -17.30 -10.20
N THR A 119 0.92 -16.44 -9.60
CA THR A 119 -0.14 -15.67 -10.27
C THR A 119 0.01 -14.20 -9.91
N HIS A 120 -0.23 -13.32 -10.87
CA HIS A 120 -0.19 -11.87 -10.67
C HIS A 120 -1.43 -11.25 -11.31
N ASP A 121 -2.15 -10.42 -10.55
CA ASP A 121 -3.40 -9.78 -10.98
C ASP A 121 -3.23 -8.29 -11.31
N GLY A 122 -1.99 -7.80 -11.34
CA GLY A 122 -1.69 -6.38 -11.52
C GLY A 122 -1.54 -5.61 -10.21
N GLU A 123 -1.95 -6.15 -9.07
CA GLU A 123 -1.74 -5.53 -7.75
C GLU A 123 -0.93 -6.42 -6.82
N TYR A 124 -1.25 -7.71 -6.83
CA TYR A 124 -0.73 -8.71 -5.92
C TYR A 124 -0.07 -9.85 -6.69
N LEU A 125 1.16 -10.15 -6.30
CA LEU A 125 1.88 -11.35 -6.72
C LEU A 125 1.65 -12.43 -5.66
N LYS A 126 1.00 -13.53 -6.02
CA LYS A 126 0.90 -14.74 -5.19
C LYS A 126 1.87 -15.79 -5.73
N VAL A 127 2.80 -16.22 -4.88
CA VAL A 127 3.79 -17.25 -5.20
C VAL A 127 3.48 -18.49 -4.40
N ASP A 128 3.32 -19.62 -5.08
CA ASP A 128 3.12 -20.91 -4.42
C ASP A 128 4.47 -21.40 -3.88
N LEU A 129 4.50 -21.78 -2.62
CA LEU A 129 5.70 -22.20 -1.91
C LEU A 129 5.77 -23.73 -1.84
N PRO A 130 6.99 -24.30 -1.85
CA PRO A 130 7.17 -25.67 -1.36
C PRO A 130 6.84 -25.73 0.14
N SER A 131 6.87 -26.93 0.73
CA SER A 131 6.68 -27.05 2.18
C SER A 131 7.70 -26.21 2.95
N VAL A 132 7.23 -25.17 3.64
CA VAL A 132 8.04 -24.28 4.47
C VAL A 132 7.93 -24.64 5.94
N GLN A 133 9.02 -24.43 6.68
CA GLN A 133 9.09 -24.70 8.12
C GLN A 133 8.94 -23.41 8.94
N VAL A 134 8.12 -23.47 9.99
CA VAL A 134 7.93 -22.34 10.91
C VAL A 134 9.25 -21.98 11.60
N ALA A 135 9.51 -20.68 11.75
CA ALA A 135 10.71 -20.13 12.38
C ALA A 135 12.03 -20.45 11.66
N VAL A 136 12.00 -20.98 10.44
CA VAL A 136 13.16 -21.21 9.60
C VAL A 136 13.18 -20.17 8.47
N SER A 137 14.34 -19.56 8.23
CA SER A 137 14.50 -18.62 7.11
C SER A 137 14.53 -19.36 5.78
N ASP A 138 13.81 -18.82 4.82
CA ASP A 138 13.77 -19.26 3.44
C ASP A 138 13.98 -18.07 2.49
N THR A 139 14.22 -18.33 1.21
CA THR A 139 14.51 -17.29 0.23
C THR A 139 14.03 -17.62 -1.17
N LEU A 140 13.31 -16.68 -1.76
CA LEU A 140 12.94 -16.68 -3.18
C LEU A 140 13.46 -15.43 -3.89
N THR A 141 13.51 -15.47 -5.22
CA THR A 141 13.85 -14.31 -6.06
C THR A 141 12.75 -14.07 -7.08
N VAL A 142 12.25 -12.84 -7.15
CA VAL A 142 11.24 -12.41 -8.13
C VAL A 142 11.94 -11.60 -9.22
N HIS A 143 11.72 -11.97 -10.48
CA HIS A 143 12.20 -11.24 -11.66
C HIS A 143 11.03 -10.53 -12.33
N TYR A 144 11.15 -9.21 -12.52
CA TYR A 144 10.06 -8.39 -13.04
C TYR A 144 10.58 -7.17 -13.80
N HIS A 145 9.74 -6.62 -14.68
CA HIS A 145 10.06 -5.44 -15.48
C HIS A 145 8.80 -4.65 -15.84
N GLY A 146 8.97 -3.46 -16.43
CA GLY A 146 7.89 -2.62 -16.93
C GLY A 146 7.99 -1.17 -16.49
N ASP A 147 6.95 -0.39 -16.81
CA ASP A 147 6.82 1.02 -16.40
C ASP A 147 6.16 1.10 -15.00
N PRO A 148 6.88 1.55 -13.96
CA PRO A 148 6.31 1.68 -12.63
C PRO A 148 5.14 2.67 -12.63
N TYR A 149 4.05 2.31 -11.95
CA TYR A 149 2.92 3.21 -11.77
C TYR A 149 3.35 4.51 -11.09
N ARG A 150 3.03 5.65 -11.72
CA ARG A 150 3.27 6.98 -11.18
C ARG A 150 2.10 7.43 -10.32
N GLU A 151 2.36 7.70 -9.04
CA GLU A 151 1.31 8.19 -8.14
C GLU A 151 0.99 9.67 -8.44
N PRO A 152 -0.28 10.06 -8.61
CA PRO A 152 -0.62 11.45 -8.96
C PRO A 152 -0.31 12.49 -7.88
N ASN A 153 -0.34 12.13 -6.59
CA ASN A 153 -0.43 13.11 -5.50
C ASN A 153 0.90 13.38 -4.77
N TRP A 154 1.86 12.45 -4.79
CA TRP A 154 3.10 12.57 -4.01
C TRP A 154 4.39 12.67 -4.83
N GLY A 155 4.33 13.35 -5.97
CA GLY A 155 5.54 13.81 -6.66
C GLY A 155 6.31 12.71 -7.42
N GLY A 156 5.73 11.54 -7.61
CA GLY A 156 6.29 10.41 -8.34
C GLY A 156 5.60 9.12 -7.95
#